data_AF-A0A2J6MNI1-F1
#
_entry.id   AF-A0A2J6MNI1-F1
#
_cell.length_a   1.000
_cell.length_b   1.000
_cell.length_c   1.000
_cell.angle_alpha   90.00
_cell.angle_beta   90.00
_cell.angle_gamma   90.00
#
_symmetry.space_group_name_H-M   'P 1'
#
loop_
_entity.id
_entity.type
_entity.pdbx_description
1 polymer ?
#
loop_
_entity_poly.entity_id
_entity_poly.type
_entity_poly.pdbx_seq_one_letter_code
_entity_poly.pdbx_strand_id
1 'polypeptide(L)'
;MDFWTFVSKLIEALAWPGVVLYLILKFRDRFESLLGRLTEATLPGGITGKFSLDIEKAQEVVNEIPEPEPAVIAEIERGNPIEMDNRALKINPSGVIMEMWQKVLGQAKELLESGGALQEPSTAGRPLPPQTLFRMLETRNLVTPEEMKLVNQLHSIRNAVAHSQTQATPADADRYRAFSEKLILTWVVRIANGEPRQ
;
A
#
# COMPACT_ATOMS: atom_id res chain seq x y z
N MET A 1 -36.59 57.93 11.57
CA MET A 1 -36.50 56.51 11.96
C MET A 1 -35.72 56.47 13.25
N ASP A 2 -36.26 55.85 14.29
CA ASP A 2 -35.60 55.80 15.59
C ASP A 2 -34.38 54.87 15.53
N PHE A 3 -33.28 55.27 16.15
CA PHE A 3 -32.03 54.51 16.18
C PHE A 3 -32.25 53.05 16.63
N TRP A 4 -33.17 52.85 17.57
CA TRP A 4 -33.59 51.53 18.05
C TRP A 4 -34.24 50.66 16.98
N THR A 5 -34.98 51.26 16.03
CA THR A 5 -35.61 50.55 14.91
C THR A 5 -34.61 50.15 13.83
N PHE A 6 -33.51 50.91 13.69
CA PHE A 6 -32.42 50.55 12.77
C PHE A 6 -31.61 49.37 13.32
N VAL A 7 -31.28 49.40 14.61
CA VAL A 7 -30.53 48.31 15.28
C VAL A 7 -31.33 47.01 15.28
N SER A 8 -32.64 47.04 15.54
CA SER A 8 -33.47 45.84 15.52
C SER A 8 -33.53 45.18 14.12
N LYS A 9 -33.72 45.98 13.06
CA LYS A 9 -33.73 45.48 11.68
C LYS A 9 -32.39 44.92 11.24
N LEU A 10 -31.29 45.51 11.70
CA LEU A 10 -29.95 45.01 11.40
C LEU A 10 -29.68 43.66 12.07
N ILE A 11 -30.10 43.50 13.33
CA ILE A 11 -29.98 42.23 14.07
C ILE A 11 -30.86 41.15 13.44
N GLU A 12 -32.09 41.48 13.04
CA GLU A 12 -33.00 40.53 12.38
C GLU A 12 -32.46 40.06 11.03
N ALA A 13 -31.83 40.95 10.26
CA ALA A 13 -31.17 40.61 9.00
C ALA A 13 -29.87 39.81 9.18
N LEU A 14 -29.12 40.00 10.27
CA LEU A 14 -27.88 39.28 10.59
C LEU A 14 -28.09 38.01 11.44
N ALA A 15 -29.28 37.81 12.00
CA ALA A 15 -29.57 36.63 12.81
C ALA A 15 -29.52 35.36 11.95
N TRP A 16 -30.13 35.36 10.77
CA TRP A 16 -30.16 34.17 9.91
C TRP A 16 -28.79 33.78 9.33
N PRO A 17 -27.95 34.70 8.79
CA PRO A 17 -26.61 34.34 8.32
C PRO A 17 -25.71 33.97 9.49
N GLY A 18 -25.86 34.63 10.64
CA GLY A 18 -25.10 34.33 11.85
C GLY A 18 -25.36 32.93 12.37
N VAL A 19 -26.63 32.51 12.41
CA VAL A 19 -27.00 31.13 12.80
C VAL A 19 -26.47 30.12 11.79
N VAL A 20 -26.60 30.38 10.48
CA VAL A 20 -26.05 29.50 9.44
C VAL A 20 -24.54 29.37 9.56
N LEU A 21 -23.82 30.48 9.73
CA LEU A 21 -22.37 30.50 9.89
C LEU A 21 -21.95 29.75 11.17
N TYR A 22 -22.65 29.96 12.28
CA TYR A 22 -22.42 29.26 13.53
C TYR A 22 -22.62 27.75 13.39
N LEU A 23 -23.68 27.30 12.70
CA LEU A 23 -23.92 25.88 12.43
C LEU A 23 -22.81 25.30 11.54
N ILE A 24 -22.41 25.99 10.47
CA ILE A 24 -21.30 25.55 9.61
C ILE A 24 -20.03 25.38 10.43
N LEU A 25 -19.65 26.36 11.25
CA LEU A 25 -18.43 26.29 12.06
C LEU A 25 -18.50 25.19 13.13
N LYS A 26 -19.65 25.03 13.80
CA LYS A 26 -19.84 24.03 14.87
C LYS A 26 -19.83 22.60 14.35
N PHE A 27 -20.31 22.39 13.13
CA PHE A 27 -20.43 21.06 12.53
C PHE A 27 -19.38 20.76 11.46
N ARG A 28 -18.47 21.69 11.14
CA ARG A 28 -17.46 21.52 10.07
C ARG A 28 -16.65 20.22 10.22
N ASP A 29 -16.20 19.93 11.45
CA ASP A 29 -15.35 18.77 11.72
C ASP A 29 -16.14 17.45 11.53
N ARG A 30 -17.47 17.48 11.75
CA ARG A 30 -18.36 16.34 11.47
C ARG A 30 -18.64 16.21 9.98
N PHE A 31 -18.85 17.32 9.27
CA PHE A 31 -19.04 17.32 7.82
C PHE A 31 -17.81 16.79 7.07
N GLU A 32 -16.59 17.12 7.48
CA GLU A 32 -15.36 16.55 6.88
C GLU A 32 -15.31 15.02 7.02
N SER A 33 -15.64 14.49 8.21
CA SER A 33 -15.65 13.05 8.44
C SER A 33 -16.74 12.30 7.65
N LEU A 34 -17.88 12.96 7.39
CA LEU A 34 -19.01 12.38 6.67
C LEU A 34 -18.83 12.51 5.15
N LEU A 35 -18.31 13.64 4.67
CA LEU A 35 -17.97 13.85 3.27
C LEU A 35 -16.83 12.91 2.86
N GLY A 36 -15.80 12.72 3.69
CA GLY A 36 -14.74 11.75 3.45
C GLY A 36 -15.28 10.33 3.23
N ARG A 37 -16.26 9.91 4.04
CA ARG A 37 -16.92 8.60 3.95
C ARG A 37 -17.88 8.47 2.77
N LEU A 38 -18.61 9.53 2.42
CA LEU A 38 -19.52 9.55 1.26
C LEU A 38 -18.77 9.56 -0.07
N THR A 39 -17.62 10.23 -0.13
CA THR A 39 -16.71 10.22 -1.29
C THR A 39 -16.10 8.83 -1.49
N GLU A 40 -15.89 8.07 -0.42
CA GLU A 40 -15.48 6.67 -0.47
C GLU A 40 -16.57 5.70 -0.90
N ALA A 41 -17.82 5.95 -0.50
CA ALA A 41 -18.90 4.99 -0.67
C ALA A 41 -19.72 5.16 -1.98
N THR A 42 -19.59 6.26 -2.71
CA THR A 42 -20.63 6.64 -3.71
C THR A 42 -20.10 7.19 -5.03
N LEU A 43 -19.06 6.57 -5.60
CA LEU A 43 -18.70 6.84 -7.00
C LEU A 43 -18.82 5.55 -7.83
N PRO A 44 -19.86 5.40 -8.67
CA PRO A 44 -19.92 4.35 -9.67
C PRO A 44 -18.85 4.66 -10.74
N GLY A 45 -17.61 4.23 -10.46
CA GLY A 45 -16.41 4.53 -11.28
C GLY A 45 -15.21 5.12 -10.51
N GLY A 46 -15.38 5.57 -9.26
CA GLY A 46 -14.28 6.18 -8.47
C GLY A 46 -13.36 5.17 -7.78
N ILE A 47 -13.84 3.94 -7.62
CA ILE A 47 -13.10 2.81 -7.03
C ILE A 47 -11.89 2.43 -7.89
N THR A 48 -12.07 2.42 -9.21
CA THR A 48 -10.99 2.18 -10.18
C THR A 48 -9.93 3.28 -10.11
N GLY A 49 -10.34 4.54 -9.89
CA GLY A 49 -9.44 5.69 -9.82
C GLY A 49 -8.46 5.64 -8.63
N LYS A 50 -8.93 5.27 -7.43
CA LYS A 50 -8.05 5.11 -6.25
C LYS A 50 -7.03 3.99 -6.46
N PHE A 51 -7.47 2.89 -7.05
CA PHE A 51 -6.61 1.74 -7.29
C PHE A 51 -5.54 2.01 -8.36
N SER A 52 -5.91 2.68 -9.46
CA SER A 52 -4.93 3.13 -10.46
C SER A 52 -3.87 4.06 -9.84
N LEU A 53 -4.31 4.98 -8.98
CA LEU A 53 -3.42 5.90 -8.28
C LEU A 53 -2.50 5.18 -7.28
N ASP A 54 -2.96 4.12 -6.62
CA ASP A 54 -2.12 3.28 -5.76
C ASP A 54 -1.08 2.48 -6.56
N ILE A 55 -1.44 1.98 -7.75
CA ILE A 55 -0.51 1.33 -8.68
C ILE A 55 0.53 2.33 -9.22
N GLU A 56 0.13 3.55 -9.57
CA GLU A 56 1.04 4.61 -10.02
C GLU A 56 2.03 4.99 -8.93
N LYS A 57 1.56 5.18 -7.70
CA LYS A 57 2.44 5.42 -6.55
C LYS A 57 3.43 4.27 -6.33
N ALA A 58 2.99 3.03 -6.52
CA ALA A 58 3.88 1.86 -6.44
C ALA A 58 4.95 1.88 -7.54
N GLN A 59 4.57 2.26 -8.76
CA GLN A 59 5.50 2.41 -9.87
C GLN A 59 6.59 3.45 -9.59
N GLU A 60 6.24 4.59 -9.01
CA GLU A 60 7.22 5.64 -8.64
C GLU A 60 8.28 5.09 -7.67
N VAL A 61 7.86 4.33 -6.67
CA VAL A 61 8.78 3.75 -5.67
C VAL A 61 9.63 2.64 -6.24
N VAL A 62 9.05 1.82 -7.13
CA VAL A 62 9.79 0.80 -7.87
C VAL A 62 10.96 1.40 -8.66
N ASN A 63 10.79 2.60 -9.20
CA ASN A 63 11.85 3.30 -9.93
C ASN A 63 12.95 3.86 -9.02
N GLU A 64 12.66 4.06 -7.73
CA GLU A 64 13.64 4.49 -6.71
C GLU A 64 14.51 3.31 -6.22
N ILE A 65 14.07 2.06 -6.42
CA ILE A 65 14.83 0.86 -6.04
C ILE A 65 15.88 0.53 -7.11
N PRO A 66 17.19 0.46 -6.77
CA PRO A 66 18.25 0.08 -7.71
C PRO A 66 17.98 -1.27 -8.37
N GLU A 67 18.29 -1.38 -9.66
CA GLU A 67 18.25 -2.68 -10.33
C GLU A 67 19.42 -3.55 -9.88
N PRO A 68 19.18 -4.84 -9.54
CA PRO A 68 20.26 -5.77 -9.24
C PRO A 68 21.15 -6.00 -10.46
N GLU A 69 22.43 -6.34 -10.23
CA GLU A 69 23.37 -6.55 -11.33
C GLU A 69 22.95 -7.70 -12.26
N PRO A 70 22.99 -7.52 -13.59
CA PRO A 70 22.46 -8.48 -14.55
C PRO A 70 23.19 -9.84 -14.53
N ALA A 71 24.45 -9.87 -14.10
CA ALA A 71 25.22 -11.10 -13.97
C ALA A 71 24.68 -12.04 -12.89
N VAL A 72 24.24 -11.47 -11.75
CA VAL A 72 23.65 -12.22 -10.63
C VAL A 72 22.25 -12.70 -10.97
N ILE A 73 21.46 -11.89 -11.68
CA ILE A 73 20.12 -12.24 -12.17
C ILE A 73 20.19 -13.47 -13.08
N ALA A 74 21.10 -13.47 -14.06
CA ALA A 74 21.26 -14.58 -14.99
C ALA A 74 21.70 -15.90 -14.32
N GLU A 75 22.35 -15.84 -13.16
CA GLU A 75 22.69 -17.03 -12.37
C GLU A 75 21.49 -17.57 -11.59
N ILE A 76 20.68 -16.70 -11.01
CA ILE A 76 19.45 -17.07 -10.30
C ILE A 76 18.40 -17.64 -11.26
N GLU A 77 18.18 -17.00 -12.41
CA GLU A 77 17.21 -17.46 -13.43
C GLU A 77 17.55 -18.84 -14.00
N ARG A 78 18.85 -19.17 -14.11
CA ARG A 78 19.31 -20.51 -14.53
C ARG A 78 18.97 -21.58 -13.48
N GLY A 79 18.90 -21.21 -12.20
CA GLY A 79 18.59 -22.12 -11.10
C GLY A 79 17.09 -22.26 -10.80
N ASN A 80 16.30 -21.21 -11.04
CA ASN A 80 14.88 -21.18 -10.72
C ASN A 80 14.09 -20.26 -11.69
N PRO A 81 13.59 -20.79 -12.82
CA PRO A 81 12.82 -19.99 -13.77
C PRO A 81 11.52 -19.49 -13.14
N ILE A 82 11.30 -18.18 -13.12
CA ILE A 82 10.01 -17.61 -12.76
C ILE A 82 9.07 -17.86 -13.97
N GLU A 83 8.27 -18.91 -13.92
CA GLU A 83 7.29 -19.19 -14.97
C GLU A 83 6.19 -18.11 -15.00
N MET A 84 6.11 -17.36 -16.11
CA MET A 84 5.04 -16.39 -16.36
C MET A 84 3.76 -17.10 -16.82
N ASP A 85 2.91 -17.55 -15.88
CA ASP A 85 1.56 -18.00 -16.24
C ASP A 85 0.62 -16.80 -16.53
N ASN A 86 0.63 -16.36 -17.79
CA ASN A 86 -0.27 -15.31 -18.26
C ASN A 86 -1.75 -15.70 -18.31
N ARG A 87 -2.11 -16.99 -18.13
CA ARG A 87 -3.51 -17.42 -18.08
C ARG A 87 -4.13 -17.08 -16.73
N ALA A 88 -3.37 -17.24 -15.63
CA ALA A 88 -3.81 -16.90 -14.28
C ALA A 88 -4.22 -15.42 -14.16
N LEU A 89 -3.48 -14.51 -14.79
CA LEU A 89 -3.79 -13.06 -14.82
C LEU A 89 -5.16 -12.76 -15.44
N LYS A 90 -5.61 -13.54 -16.43
CA LYS A 90 -6.89 -13.31 -17.11
C LYS A 90 -8.06 -13.96 -16.37
N ILE A 91 -7.80 -15.08 -15.70
CA ILE A 91 -8.84 -15.89 -15.04
C ILE A 91 -9.13 -15.34 -13.63
N ASN A 92 -8.10 -14.98 -12.87
CA ASN A 92 -8.23 -14.51 -11.49
C ASN A 92 -7.15 -13.50 -11.10
N PRO A 93 -7.26 -12.22 -11.55
CA PRO A 93 -6.31 -11.16 -11.19
C PRO A 93 -6.12 -11.00 -9.67
N SER A 94 -7.22 -11.05 -8.91
CA SER A 94 -7.17 -10.96 -7.45
C SER A 94 -6.37 -12.11 -6.82
N GLY A 95 -6.51 -13.32 -7.35
CA GLY A 95 -5.76 -14.50 -6.93
C GLY A 95 -4.26 -14.31 -7.13
N VAL A 96 -3.84 -13.76 -8.28
CA VAL A 96 -2.43 -13.45 -8.55
C VAL A 96 -1.88 -12.45 -7.54
N ILE A 97 -2.63 -11.38 -7.22
CA ILE A 97 -2.20 -10.40 -6.19
C ILE A 97 -2.02 -11.08 -4.83
N MET A 98 -2.92 -11.97 -4.42
CA MET A 98 -2.80 -12.70 -3.15
C MET A 98 -1.58 -13.63 -3.14
N GLU A 99 -1.34 -14.35 -4.24
CA GLU A 99 -0.21 -15.27 -4.39
C GLU A 99 1.13 -14.52 -4.33
N MET A 100 1.24 -13.43 -5.09
CA MET A 100 2.47 -12.61 -5.11
C MET A 100 2.76 -12.01 -3.74
N TRP A 101 1.72 -11.57 -3.01
CA TRP A 101 1.90 -11.13 -1.62
C TRP A 101 2.44 -12.24 -0.70
N GLN A 102 1.98 -13.49 -0.87
CA GLN A 102 2.55 -14.63 -0.11
C GLN A 102 4.03 -14.86 -0.46
N LYS A 103 4.41 -14.72 -1.74
CA LYS A 103 5.82 -14.83 -2.16
C LYS A 103 6.68 -13.74 -1.54
N VAL A 104 6.21 -12.49 -1.49
CA VAL A 104 6.90 -11.39 -0.78
C VAL A 104 7.08 -11.71 0.71
N LEU A 105 6.05 -12.24 1.37
CA LEU A 105 6.16 -12.66 2.79
C LEU A 105 7.16 -13.81 2.99
N GLY A 106 7.17 -14.78 2.08
CA GLY A 106 8.15 -15.87 2.08
C GLY A 106 9.57 -15.33 1.98
N GLN A 107 9.82 -14.44 1.02
CA GLN A 107 11.14 -13.86 0.82
C GLN A 107 11.58 -12.96 1.99
N ALA A 108 10.66 -12.19 2.56
CA ALA A 108 10.91 -11.38 3.75
C ALA A 108 11.33 -12.25 4.96
N LYS A 109 10.73 -13.44 5.09
CA LYS A 109 11.12 -14.41 6.10
C LYS A 109 12.52 -14.95 5.85
N GLU A 110 12.83 -15.38 4.62
CA GLU A 110 14.18 -15.84 4.25
C GLU A 110 15.25 -14.77 4.49
N LEU A 111 14.94 -13.50 4.21
CA LEU A 111 15.85 -12.38 4.47
C LEU A 111 16.11 -12.15 5.96
N LEU A 112 15.12 -12.39 6.82
CA LEU A 112 15.34 -12.38 8.27
C LEU A 112 16.17 -13.59 8.73
N GLU A 113 15.94 -14.77 8.14
CA GLU A 113 16.71 -15.98 8.46
C GLU A 113 18.18 -15.80 8.09
N SER A 114 18.46 -15.28 6.89
CA SER A 114 19.83 -15.03 6.42
C SER A 114 20.56 -13.96 7.25
N GLY A 115 19.84 -12.93 7.71
CA GLY A 115 20.36 -11.91 8.62
C GLY A 115 20.58 -12.39 10.07
N GLY A 116 20.43 -13.69 10.34
CA GLY A 116 20.59 -14.27 11.69
C GLY A 116 19.53 -13.83 12.69
N ALA A 117 18.41 -13.26 12.23
CA ALA A 117 17.36 -12.72 13.09
C ALA A 117 16.42 -13.79 13.66
N LEU A 118 16.36 -14.94 13.00
CA LEU A 118 15.53 -16.09 13.37
C LEU A 118 16.44 -17.24 13.83
N GLN A 119 17.37 -16.97 14.75
CA GLN A 119 18.17 -18.03 15.40
C GLN A 119 17.40 -18.74 16.52
N GLU A 120 16.26 -18.19 16.97
CA GLU A 120 15.39 -18.92 17.88
C GLU A 120 14.29 -19.65 17.09
N PRO A 121 14.02 -20.94 17.39
CA PRO A 121 12.84 -21.61 16.89
C PRO A 121 11.66 -20.80 17.39
N SER A 122 11.02 -20.07 16.47
CA SER A 122 9.85 -19.21 16.71
C SER A 122 9.01 -19.81 17.83
N THR A 123 9.03 -19.14 18.99
CA THR A 123 8.38 -19.60 20.21
C THR A 123 6.94 -19.99 19.84
N ALA A 124 6.68 -21.30 19.85
CA ALA A 124 5.40 -21.94 19.55
C ALA A 124 4.87 -21.88 18.11
N GLY A 125 5.67 -22.19 17.07
CA GLY A 125 5.16 -22.70 15.76
C GLY A 125 4.10 -21.84 15.03
N ARG A 126 3.93 -20.58 15.44
CA ARG A 126 2.89 -19.69 14.95
C ARG A 126 3.51 -18.78 13.89
N PRO A 127 2.89 -18.64 12.71
CA PRO A 127 3.34 -17.69 11.71
C PRO A 127 3.43 -16.28 12.31
N LEU A 128 4.55 -15.59 12.09
CA LEU A 128 4.69 -14.19 12.49
C LEU A 128 3.67 -13.35 11.70
N PRO A 129 2.98 -12.40 12.34
CA PRO A 129 2.16 -11.43 11.62
C PRO A 129 3.01 -10.67 10.59
N PRO A 130 2.49 -10.38 9.37
CA PRO A 130 3.21 -9.64 8.34
C PRO A 130 3.82 -8.32 8.83
N GLN A 131 3.09 -7.56 9.64
CA GLN A 131 3.58 -6.30 10.20
C GLN A 131 4.79 -6.49 11.13
N THR A 132 4.80 -7.58 11.91
CA THR A 132 5.93 -7.91 12.77
C THR A 132 7.16 -8.27 11.94
N LEU A 133 6.96 -9.02 10.86
CA LEU A 133 8.01 -9.41 9.92
C LEU A 133 8.70 -8.17 9.32
N PHE A 134 7.93 -7.25 8.73
CA PHE A 134 8.49 -6.06 8.09
C PHE A 134 9.10 -5.08 9.08
N ARG A 135 8.50 -4.92 10.28
CA ARG A 135 9.10 -4.12 11.35
C ARG A 135 10.46 -4.66 11.77
N MET A 136 10.61 -5.99 11.84
CA MET A 136 11.91 -6.61 12.16
C MET A 136 12.94 -6.38 11.06
N LEU A 137 12.55 -6.46 9.79
CA LEU A 137 13.43 -6.14 8.66
C LEU A 137 13.90 -4.69 8.71
N GLU A 138 12.99 -3.74 8.98
CA GLU A 138 13.30 -2.32 9.11
C GLU A 138 14.20 -2.02 10.32
N THR A 139 13.84 -2.52 11.50
CA THR A 139 14.59 -2.27 12.76
C THR A 139 16.00 -2.83 12.70
N ARG A 140 16.21 -3.93 11.95
CA ARG A 140 17.52 -4.56 11.75
C ARG A 140 18.26 -4.01 10.53
N ASN A 141 17.71 -2.97 9.89
CA ASN A 141 18.31 -2.31 8.74
C ASN A 141 18.52 -3.23 7.52
N LEU A 142 17.77 -4.34 7.41
CA LEU A 142 17.91 -5.35 6.35
C LEU A 142 17.23 -4.96 5.02
N VAL A 143 16.40 -3.92 5.05
CA VAL A 143 15.64 -3.40 3.88
C VAL A 143 15.68 -1.89 3.81
N THR A 144 15.74 -1.32 2.60
CA THR A 144 15.81 0.13 2.39
C THR A 144 14.48 0.85 2.71
N PRO A 145 14.47 2.17 2.94
CA PRO A 145 13.21 2.89 3.17
C PRO A 145 12.31 2.84 1.94
N GLU A 146 12.89 2.82 0.73
CA GLU A 146 12.18 2.70 -0.54
C GLU A 146 11.55 1.30 -0.68
N GLU A 147 12.28 0.24 -0.33
CA GLU A 147 11.73 -1.11 -0.27
C GLU A 147 10.57 -1.21 0.72
N MET A 148 10.69 -0.57 1.89
CA MET A 148 9.62 -0.56 2.89
C MET A 148 8.40 0.26 2.43
N LYS A 149 8.64 1.36 1.72
CA LYS A 149 7.58 2.16 1.07
C LYS A 149 6.84 1.31 0.02
N LEU A 150 7.56 0.51 -0.78
CA LEU A 150 6.96 -0.41 -1.75
C LEU A 150 6.16 -1.52 -1.06
N VAL A 151 6.69 -2.14 0.00
CA VAL A 151 5.97 -3.14 0.81
C VAL A 151 4.65 -2.57 1.32
N ASN A 152 4.65 -1.34 1.85
CA ASN A 152 3.44 -0.70 2.36
C ASN A 152 2.41 -0.44 1.25
N GLN A 153 2.85 -0.03 0.06
CA GLN A 153 1.98 0.16 -1.09
C GLN A 153 1.38 -1.18 -1.58
N LEU A 154 2.21 -2.23 -1.71
CA LEU A 154 1.76 -3.57 -2.08
C LEU A 154 0.77 -4.15 -1.07
N HIS A 155 0.99 -3.89 0.23
CA HIS A 155 0.07 -4.29 1.29
C HIS A 155 -1.27 -3.56 1.20
N SER A 156 -1.26 -2.25 0.94
CA SER A 156 -2.46 -1.44 0.74
C SER A 156 -3.30 -1.96 -0.43
N ILE A 157 -2.66 -2.18 -1.60
CA ILE A 157 -3.30 -2.70 -2.80
C ILE A 157 -3.92 -4.09 -2.53
N ARG A 158 -3.16 -4.99 -1.89
CA ARG A 158 -3.67 -6.32 -1.50
C ARG A 158 -4.88 -6.21 -0.59
N ASN A 159 -4.87 -5.31 0.38
CA ASN A 159 -6.00 -5.14 1.31
C ASN A 159 -7.24 -4.59 0.61
N ALA A 160 -7.08 -3.64 -0.31
CA ALA A 160 -8.19 -3.14 -1.12
C ALA A 160 -8.86 -4.27 -1.93
N VAL A 161 -8.05 -5.15 -2.53
CA VAL A 161 -8.56 -6.32 -3.28
C VAL A 161 -9.21 -7.35 -2.34
N ALA A 162 -8.57 -7.69 -1.21
CA ALA A 162 -9.07 -8.67 -0.26
C ALA A 162 -10.41 -8.26 0.37
N HIS A 163 -10.57 -6.97 0.67
CA HIS A 163 -11.81 -6.42 1.21
C HIS A 163 -12.86 -6.09 0.14
N SER A 164 -12.64 -6.51 -1.12
CA SER A 164 -13.53 -6.21 -2.26
C SER A 164 -13.82 -4.71 -2.42
N GLN A 165 -12.90 -3.86 -1.94
CA GLN A 165 -13.00 -2.42 -2.10
C GLN A 165 -12.72 -2.02 -3.54
N THR A 166 -11.94 -2.82 -4.28
CA THR A 166 -11.69 -2.67 -5.72
C THR A 166 -11.66 -4.00 -6.44
N GLN A 167 -12.06 -4.00 -7.71
CA GLN A 167 -11.89 -5.13 -8.63
C GLN A 167 -10.56 -4.99 -9.39
N ALA A 168 -9.64 -5.92 -9.18
CA ALA A 168 -8.35 -5.94 -9.87
C ALA A 168 -8.53 -6.29 -11.35
N THR A 169 -7.92 -5.51 -12.24
CA THR A 169 -7.86 -5.85 -13.67
C THR A 169 -6.64 -6.74 -13.97
N PRO A 170 -6.62 -7.47 -15.10
CA PRO A 170 -5.44 -8.23 -15.50
C PRO A 170 -4.17 -7.38 -15.62
N ALA A 171 -4.29 -6.15 -16.13
CA ALA A 171 -3.15 -5.23 -16.27
C ALA A 171 -2.61 -4.75 -14.92
N ASP A 172 -3.49 -4.59 -13.94
CA ASP A 172 -3.13 -4.22 -12.58
C ASP A 172 -2.44 -5.35 -11.84
N ALA A 173 -2.97 -6.57 -11.97
CA ALA A 173 -2.34 -7.76 -11.39
C ALA A 173 -0.96 -8.03 -12.02
N ASP A 174 -0.79 -7.75 -13.32
CA ASP A 174 0.50 -7.85 -14.00
C ASP A 174 1.52 -6.85 -13.46
N ARG A 175 1.11 -5.59 -13.27
CA ARG A 175 1.96 -4.56 -12.63
C ARG A 175 2.30 -4.92 -11.19
N TYR A 176 1.32 -5.35 -10.40
CA TYR A 176 1.55 -5.82 -9.03
C TYR A 176 2.54 -6.98 -8.98
N ARG A 177 2.42 -7.94 -9.91
CA ARG A 177 3.37 -9.05 -10.07
C ARG A 177 4.77 -8.53 -10.35
N ALA A 178 4.94 -7.67 -11.35
CA ALA A 178 6.25 -7.12 -11.70
C ALA A 178 6.91 -6.36 -10.53
N PHE A 179 6.15 -5.58 -9.77
CA PHE A 179 6.65 -4.87 -8.59
C PHE A 179 7.09 -5.84 -7.49
N SER A 180 6.31 -6.88 -7.26
CA SER A 180 6.61 -7.94 -6.28
C SER A 180 7.86 -8.73 -6.70
N GLU A 181 7.98 -9.09 -7.98
CA GLU A 181 9.13 -9.80 -8.53
C GLU A 181 10.41 -8.98 -8.41
N LYS A 182 10.38 -7.69 -8.74
CA LYS A 182 11.54 -6.81 -8.56
C LYS A 182 11.99 -6.78 -7.10
N LEU A 183 11.05 -6.59 -6.17
CA LEU A 183 11.35 -6.56 -4.73
C LEU A 183 11.93 -7.90 -4.24
N ILE A 184 11.33 -9.01 -4.63
CA ILE A 184 11.81 -10.37 -4.29
C ILE A 184 13.23 -10.55 -4.83
N LEU A 185 13.47 -10.21 -6.10
CA LEU A 185 14.78 -10.35 -6.73
C LEU A 185 15.85 -9.53 -6.03
N THR A 186 15.55 -8.27 -5.67
CA THR A 186 16.46 -7.42 -4.90
C THR A 186 16.84 -8.08 -3.57
N TRP A 187 15.88 -8.68 -2.87
CA TRP A 187 16.15 -9.39 -1.61
C TRP A 187 16.93 -10.70 -1.83
N VAL A 188 16.63 -11.47 -2.87
CA VAL A 188 17.39 -12.69 -3.21
C VAL A 188 18.85 -12.36 -3.51
N VAL A 189 19.12 -11.34 -4.33
CA VAL A 189 20.48 -10.88 -4.62
C VAL A 189 21.20 -10.48 -3.33
N ARG A 190 20.53 -9.76 -2.43
CA ARG A 190 21.11 -9.38 -1.13
C ARG A 190 21.45 -10.59 -0.26
N ILE A 191 20.58 -11.60 -0.22
CA ILE A 191 20.84 -12.86 0.49
C ILE A 191 22.05 -13.57 -0.11
N ALA A 192 22.13 -13.66 -1.44
CA ALA A 192 23.22 -14.32 -2.15
C ALA A 192 24.58 -13.64 -1.91
N ASN A 193 24.60 -12.31 -1.82
CA ASN A 193 25.82 -11.53 -1.57
C ASN A 193 26.23 -11.52 -0.08
N GLY A 194 25.36 -11.96 0.84
CA GLY A 194 25.63 -11.92 2.27
C GLY A 194 25.83 -10.50 2.83
N GLU A 195 25.35 -9.47 2.13
CA GLU A 195 25.59 -8.08 2.46
C GLU A 195 24.51 -7.53 3.40
N PRO A 196 24.85 -7.13 4.64
CA PRO A 196 24.07 -6.11 5.33
C PRO A 196 24.37 -4.76 4.65
N ARG A 197 23.29 -4.12 4.16
CA ARG A 197 23.15 -2.76 3.59
C ARG A 197 24.43 -1.92 3.46
N GLN A 198 24.73 -1.45 2.24
CA GLN A 198 25.44 -0.18 2.02
C GLN A 198 24.46 0.99 2.06
#